data_AF-A0A8R1IR49-F1
#
_entry.id   AF-A0A8R1IR49-F1
#
_cell.length_a   1.000
_cell.length_b   1.000
_cell.length_c   1.000
_cell.angle_alpha   90.00
_cell.angle_beta   90.00
_cell.angle_gamma   90.00
#
_symmetry.space_group_name_H-M   'P 1'
#
loop_
_entity.id
_entity.type
_entity.pdbx_description
1 polymer ?
#
loop_
_entity_poly.entity_id
_entity_poly.type
_entity_poly.pdbx_seq_one_letter_code
_entity_poly.pdbx_strand_id
1 'polypeptide(L)'
;PLLKEGCTLHDYQLVGVKWLIMMNNKELNSILGDEMGLGKTIQIVAFLSYLKQIGKSGPHLVVVPSSTIENWIGEFHKWCPKLKVGLFSWLVVKFNFYGFRKT
;
A
#
# COMPACT_ATOMS: atom_id res chain seq x y z
N PRO A 1 -6.91 12.46 1.78
CA PRO A 1 -5.65 11.79 2.18
C PRO A 1 -4.58 12.83 2.56
N LEU A 2 -3.72 12.50 3.54
CA LEU A 2 -2.66 13.38 4.08
C LEU A 2 -1.42 13.40 3.17
N LEU A 3 -1.62 13.50 1.85
CA LEU A 3 -0.52 13.55 0.90
C LEU A 3 0.24 14.89 1.01
N LYS A 4 1.52 14.87 0.62
CA LYS A 4 2.35 16.08 0.52
C LYS A 4 1.74 17.07 -0.47
N GLU A 5 1.83 18.36 -0.16
CA GLU A 5 1.42 19.43 -1.09
C GLU A 5 2.18 19.32 -2.43
N GLY A 6 1.45 19.40 -3.54
CA GLY A 6 1.98 19.20 -4.89
C GLY A 6 2.00 17.74 -5.37
N CYS A 7 1.66 16.76 -4.52
CA CYS A 7 1.50 15.37 -4.94
C CYS A 7 0.03 15.05 -5.21
N THR A 8 -0.35 14.99 -6.48
CA THR A 8 -1.70 14.62 -6.95
C THR A 8 -1.69 13.23 -7.57
N LEU A 9 -2.69 12.41 -7.22
CA LEU A 9 -2.92 11.11 -7.86
C LEU A 9 -3.54 11.34 -9.25
N HIS A 10 -3.21 10.45 -10.19
CA HIS A 10 -3.96 10.39 -11.45
C HIS A 10 -5.38 9.85 -11.23
N ASP A 11 -6.31 10.16 -12.13
CA ASP A 11 -7.72 9.78 -11.98
C ASP A 11 -7.91 8.26 -11.83
N TYR A 12 -7.17 7.45 -12.60
CA TYR A 12 -7.23 5.99 -12.48
C TYR A 12 -6.74 5.49 -11.12
N GLN A 13 -5.71 6.13 -10.54
CA GLN A 13 -5.21 5.80 -9.21
C GLN A 13 -6.23 6.19 -8.13
N LEU A 14 -6.90 7.33 -8.32
CA LEU A 14 -7.96 7.79 -7.42
C LEU A 14 -9.14 6.81 -7.40
N VAL A 15 -9.51 6.25 -8.55
CA VAL A 15 -10.52 5.19 -8.65
C VAL A 15 -10.08 3.95 -7.86
N GLY A 16 -8.84 3.49 -8.05
CA GLY A 16 -8.29 2.36 -7.29
C GLY A 16 -8.29 2.59 -5.77
N VAL A 17 -7.88 3.77 -5.31
CA VAL A 17 -7.91 4.13 -3.88
C VAL A 17 -9.34 4.20 -3.34
N LYS A 18 -10.29 4.78 -4.08
CA LYS A 18 -11.71 4.81 -3.67
C LYS A 18 -12.27 3.39 -3.55
N TRP A 19 -11.91 2.50 -4.47
CA TRP A 19 -12.31 1.11 -4.40
C TRP A 19 -11.74 0.40 -3.16
N LEU A 20 -10.45 0.58 -2.84
CA LEU A 20 -9.85 0.05 -1.61
C LEU A 20 -10.55 0.57 -0.34
N ILE A 21 -10.90 1.86 -0.30
CA ILE A 21 -11.65 2.46 0.82
C ILE A 21 -13.02 1.80 0.96
N MET A 22 -13.74 1.61 -0.15
CA MET A 22 -15.04 0.93 -0.14
C MET A 22 -14.93 -0.50 0.37
N MET A 23 -13.93 -1.26 -0.07
CA MET A 23 -13.73 -2.64 0.36
C MET A 23 -13.37 -2.73 1.84
N ASN A 24 -12.50 -1.84 2.32
CA ASN A 24 -12.16 -1.75 3.74
C ASN A 24 -13.37 -1.38 4.62
N ASN A 25 -14.27 -0.52 4.14
CA ASN A 25 -15.50 -0.19 4.86
C ASN A 25 -16.50 -1.37 4.90
N LYS A 26 -16.41 -2.30 3.95
CA LYS A 26 -17.19 -3.54 3.92
C LYS A 26 -16.50 -4.70 4.62
N GLU A 27 -15.33 -4.49 5.21
CA GLU A 27 -14.49 -5.52 5.85
C GLU A 27 -14.14 -6.67 4.88
N LEU A 28 -13.98 -6.34 3.59
CA LEU A 28 -13.63 -7.29 2.54
C LEU A 28 -12.16 -7.14 2.12
N ASN A 29 -11.54 -8.29 1.85
CA ASN A 29 -10.20 -8.34 1.26
C ASN A 29 -10.20 -7.86 -0.19
N SER A 30 -9.09 -7.27 -0.62
CA SER A 30 -8.96 -6.61 -1.93
C SER A 30 -7.69 -7.07 -2.66
N ILE A 31 -7.78 -7.23 -3.97
CA ILE A 31 -6.63 -7.50 -4.85
C ILE A 31 -6.59 -6.40 -5.92
N LEU A 32 -5.46 -5.67 -6.00
CA LEU A 32 -5.21 -4.73 -7.08
C LEU A 32 -4.65 -5.47 -8.29
N GLY A 33 -5.50 -5.67 -9.30
CA GLY A 33 -5.16 -6.38 -10.54
C GLY A 33 -4.61 -5.51 -11.68
N ASP A 34 -4.30 -4.24 -11.41
CA ASP A 34 -3.84 -3.29 -12.44
C ASP A 34 -2.59 -3.80 -13.18
N GLU A 35 -2.28 -3.24 -14.35
CA GLU A 35 -1.01 -3.50 -15.06
C GLU A 35 0.23 -3.00 -14.29
N MET A 36 1.39 -3.61 -14.55
CA MET A 36 2.66 -3.16 -13.95
C MET A 36 2.97 -1.72 -14.37
N GLY A 37 3.56 -0.93 -13.46
CA GLY A 37 3.91 0.47 -13.74
C GLY A 37 2.81 1.50 -13.47
N LEU A 38 1.55 1.10 -13.21
CA LEU A 38 0.46 2.03 -12.90
C LEU A 38 0.50 2.65 -11.47
N GLY A 39 1.59 2.42 -10.73
CA GLY A 39 1.80 3.07 -9.43
C GLY A 39 0.95 2.49 -8.29
N LYS A 40 0.78 1.16 -8.24
CA LYS A 40 0.10 0.45 -7.12
C LYS A 40 0.64 0.83 -5.76
N THR A 41 1.96 1.01 -5.64
CA THR A 41 2.62 1.46 -4.42
C THR A 41 2.03 2.79 -3.93
N ILE A 42 1.87 3.77 -4.82
CA ILE A 42 1.35 5.09 -4.49
C ILE A 42 -0.14 4.99 -4.09
N GLN A 43 -0.91 4.13 -4.75
CA GLN A 43 -2.30 3.85 -4.34
C GLN A 43 -2.37 3.31 -2.90
N ILE A 44 -1.48 2.38 -2.53
CA ILE A 44 -1.41 1.84 -1.16
C ILE A 44 -0.98 2.92 -0.15
N VAL A 45 0.03 3.74 -0.47
CA VAL A 45 0.47 4.85 0.38
C VAL A 45 -0.68 5.84 0.61
N ALA A 46 -1.42 6.20 -0.44
CA ALA A 46 -2.58 7.08 -0.35
C ALA A 46 -3.72 6.49 0.47
N PHE A 47 -3.97 5.18 0.33
CA PHE A 47 -4.95 4.45 1.13
C PHE A 47 -4.60 4.46 2.62
N LEU A 48 -3.36 4.13 3.00
CA LEU A 48 -2.89 4.18 4.38
C LEU A 48 -2.94 5.59 4.97
N SER A 49 -2.58 6.58 4.16
CA SER A 49 -2.68 8.00 4.51
C SER A 49 -4.13 8.43 4.81
N TYR A 50 -5.09 7.91 4.03
CA TYR A 50 -6.51 8.11 4.29
C TYR A 50 -6.96 7.43 5.60
N LEU A 51 -6.56 6.18 5.85
CA LEU A 51 -6.89 5.48 7.11
C LEU A 51 -6.42 6.25 8.34
N LYS A 52 -5.20 6.80 8.29
CA LYS A 52 -4.67 7.67 9.34
C LYS A 52 -5.54 8.91 9.56
N GLN A 53 -6.01 9.54 8.48
CA GLN A 53 -6.84 10.75 8.54
C GLN A 53 -8.19 10.52 9.23
N ILE A 54 -8.78 9.34 9.05
CA ILE A 54 -10.07 8.97 9.66
C ILE A 54 -9.93 8.33 11.05
N GLY A 55 -8.75 8.44 11.68
CA GLY A 55 -8.51 7.90 13.02
C GLY A 55 -8.19 6.40 13.09
N LYS A 56 -8.18 5.68 11.96
CA LYS A 56 -7.76 4.26 11.87
C LYS A 56 -6.23 4.14 11.76
N SER A 57 -5.51 4.74 12.72
CA SER A 57 -4.05 4.83 12.74
C SER A 57 -3.33 3.59 13.31
N GLY A 58 -4.03 2.45 13.47
CA GLY A 58 -3.45 1.22 14.01
C GLY A 58 -2.19 0.75 13.25
N PRO A 59 -1.46 -0.24 13.78
CA PRO A 59 -0.30 -0.77 13.08
C PRO A 59 -0.74 -1.40 11.76
N HIS A 60 -0.32 -0.80 10.64
CA HIS A 60 -0.55 -1.33 9.30
C HIS A 60 0.73 -2.01 8.83
N LEU A 61 0.66 -3.30 8.51
CA LEU A 61 1.80 -4.08 8.01
C LEU A 61 1.77 -4.13 6.49
N VAL A 62 2.89 -3.75 5.88
CA VAL A 62 3.11 -3.88 4.43
C VAL A 62 4.27 -4.85 4.24
N VAL A 63 4.01 -5.96 3.54
CA VAL A 63 5.01 -6.99 3.26
C VAL A 63 5.47 -6.86 1.82
N VAL A 64 6.78 -6.73 1.60
CA VAL A 64 7.40 -6.48 0.29
C VAL A 64 8.69 -7.29 0.15
N PRO A 65 9.10 -7.64 -1.09
CA PRO A 65 10.43 -8.21 -1.33
C PRO A 65 11.55 -7.27 -0.86
N SER A 66 12.63 -7.84 -0.32
CA SER A 66 13.74 -7.07 0.25
C SER A 66 14.35 -6.05 -0.73
N SER A 67 14.40 -6.41 -2.02
CA SER A 67 14.91 -5.53 -3.09
C SER A 67 14.09 -4.26 -3.31
N THR A 68 12.84 -4.21 -2.83
CA THR A 68 11.94 -3.06 -3.04
C THR A 68 11.76 -2.20 -1.78
N ILE A 69 12.33 -2.60 -0.64
CA ILE A 69 12.17 -1.90 0.64
C ILE A 69 12.56 -0.43 0.52
N GLU A 70 13.72 -0.14 -0.05
CA GLU A 70 14.21 1.25 -0.19
C GLU A 70 13.27 2.10 -1.06
N ASN A 71 12.75 1.52 -2.15
CA ASN A 71 11.76 2.19 -2.98
C ASN A 71 10.49 2.52 -2.21
N TRP A 72 9.97 1.57 -1.42
CA TRP A 72 8.80 1.81 -0.58
C TRP A 72 9.04 2.91 0.45
N ILE A 73 10.19 2.89 1.14
CA ILE A 73 10.57 3.93 2.10
C ILE A 73 10.65 5.29 1.40
N GLY A 74 11.28 5.35 0.22
CA GLY A 74 11.36 6.57 -0.59
C GLY A 74 9.99 7.12 -0.98
N GLU A 75 9.08 6.26 -1.43
CA GLU A 75 7.70 6.64 -1.78
C GLU A 75 6.93 7.14 -0.56
N PHE A 76 7.05 6.50 0.61
CA PHE A 76 6.42 7.00 1.84
C PHE A 76 6.95 8.37 2.25
N HIS A 77 8.27 8.60 2.21
CA HIS A 77 8.86 9.90 2.53
C HIS A 77 8.46 10.99 1.54
N LYS A 78 8.38 10.64 0.25
CA LYS A 78 8.00 11.56 -0.82
C LYS A 78 6.53 11.95 -0.75
N TRP A 79 5.64 10.96 -0.65
CA TRP A 79 4.19 11.17 -0.78
C TRP A 79 3.49 11.44 0.54
N CYS A 80 3.99 10.89 1.66
CA CYS A 80 3.31 11.00 2.95
C CYS A 80 4.31 11.11 4.12
N PRO A 81 5.13 12.18 4.20
CA PRO A 81 6.17 12.35 5.23
C PRO A 81 5.62 12.42 6.66
N LYS A 82 4.31 12.69 6.83
CA LYS A 82 3.62 12.70 8.13
C LYS A 82 3.33 11.30 8.67
N LEU A 83 3.53 10.24 7.89
CA LEU A 83 3.29 8.85 8.29
C LEU A 83 4.59 8.27 8.86
N LYS A 84 4.54 7.72 10.08
CA LYS A 84 5.69 7.07 10.69
C LYS A 84 5.84 5.68 10.09
N VAL A 85 6.98 5.38 9.51
CA VAL A 85 7.28 4.08 8.89
C VAL A 85 8.41 3.42 9.68
N GLY A 86 8.17 2.19 10.15
CA GLY A 86 9.19 1.36 10.80
C GLY A 86 9.58 0.21 9.88
N LEU A 87 10.88 -0.06 9.77
CA LEU A 87 11.40 -1.20 9.01
C LEU A 87 11.59 -2.41 9.92
N PHE A 88 11.06 -3.56 9.50
CA PHE A 88 11.29 -4.84 10.18
C PHE A 88 11.98 -5.81 9.22
N SER A 89 13.33 -5.83 9.25
CA SER A 89 14.15 -6.53 8.24
C SER A 89 14.44 -8.01 8.54
N TRP A 90 14.20 -8.48 9.77
CA TRP A 90 14.70 -9.79 10.24
C TRP A 90 13.68 -10.94 10.16
N LEU A 91 12.47 -10.71 9.64
CA LEU A 91 11.47 -11.77 9.51
C LEU A 91 11.49 -12.37 8.10
N VAL A 92 12.38 -13.34 7.86
CA VAL A 92 12.26 -14.23 6.70
C VAL A 92 11.22 -15.30 7.03
N VAL A 93 9.94 -15.02 6.77
CA VAL A 93 8.94 -16.10 6.71
C VAL A 93 9.11 -16.78 5.36
N LYS A 94 9.83 -17.92 5.32
CA LYS A 94 9.80 -18.83 4.19
C LYS A 94 8.37 -19.35 4.04
N PHE A 95 7.58 -18.76 3.15
CA PHE A 95 6.38 -19.42 2.65
C PHE A 95 6.83 -20.47 1.63
N ASN A 96 6.81 -21.75 2.03
CA ASN A 96 6.78 -22.83 1.04
C ASN A 96 5.43 -22.74 0.31
N PHE A 97 5.43 -22.12 -0.87
CA PHE A 97 4.33 -22.28 -1.80
C PHE A 97 4.35 -23.73 -2.31
N TYR A 98 3.49 -24.58 -1.73
CA TYR A 98 3.11 -25.80 -2.40
C TYR A 98 2.30 -25.41 -3.64
N GLY A 99 2.83 -25.76 -4.81
CA GLY A 99 2.40 -25.27 -6.10
C GLY A 99 0.90 -25.48 -6.36
N PHE A 100 0.28 -24.47 -6.96
CA PHE A 100 -0.98 -24.60 -7.65
C PHE A 100 -0.76 -25.54 -8.86
N ARG A 101 -1.14 -26.81 -8.72
CA ARG A 101 -1.33 -27.69 -9.88
C ARG A 101 -2.53 -27.16 -10.66
N LYS A 102 -2.29 -26.69 -11.89
CA LYS A 102 -3.34 -26.57 -12.90
C LYS A 102 -3.87 -27.98 -13.18
N THR A 103 -5.13 -28.21 -12.85
CA THR A 103 -5.97 -29.21 -13.54
C THR A 103 -6.32 -28.70 -14.92
#